data_AF-A0A3A1YCD4-F1
#
_entry.id   AF-A0A3A1YCD4-F1
#
_cell.length_a   1.000
_cell.length_b   1.000
_cell.length_c   1.000
_cell.angle_alpha   90.00
_cell.angle_beta   90.00
_cell.angle_gamma   90.00
#
_symmetry.space_group_name_H-M   'P 1'
#
loop_
_entity.id
_entity.type
_entity.pdbx_description
1 polymer ?
#
loop_
_entity_poly.entity_id
_entity_poly.type
_entity_poly.pdbx_seq_one_letter_code
_entity_poly.pdbx_strand_id
1 'polypeptide(L)'
;MTEQTPQQVACPELLDLKELATYFAQAKVDDQNLLEQLDKFLVTATKINQGLQEYEENHNKVAVIAGEINQLRQSLRNEEQMRNFFVQQERSRFYNECLKPNLDKLTATLDSSEEKFAHDENLKANFDGIALILKSFEDNLIGLGLHQKPEAPEAEAVENTATEEKAE
;
A
#
# COMPACT_ATOMS: atom_id res chain seq x y z
N MET A 1 7.94 43.02 -17.27
CA MET A 1 6.57 43.36 -16.86
C MET A 1 6.13 42.27 -15.90
N THR A 2 6.14 42.56 -14.61
CA THR A 2 5.73 41.63 -13.55
C THR A 2 4.25 41.86 -13.27
N GLU A 3 3.41 40.97 -13.78
CA GLU A 3 1.99 40.93 -13.44
C GLU A 3 1.85 40.50 -11.97
N GLN A 4 1.40 41.43 -11.13
CA GLN A 4 0.96 41.12 -9.76
C GLN A 4 -0.38 40.41 -9.85
N THR A 5 -0.41 39.13 -9.48
CA THR A 5 -1.64 38.37 -9.24
C THR A 5 -2.39 39.05 -8.09
N PRO A 6 -3.68 39.39 -8.22
CA PRO A 6 -4.42 39.98 -7.11
C PRO A 6 -4.47 38.97 -5.98
N GLN A 7 -3.98 39.36 -4.80
CA GLN A 7 -4.12 38.57 -3.57
C GLN A 7 -5.61 38.39 -3.31
N GLN A 8 -6.11 37.20 -3.60
CA GLN A 8 -7.47 36.79 -3.31
C GLN A 8 -7.57 36.68 -1.79
N VAL A 9 -8.12 37.71 -1.15
CA VAL A 9 -8.26 37.76 0.31
C VAL A 9 -9.26 36.69 0.71
N ALA A 10 -8.82 35.72 1.51
CA ALA A 10 -9.60 34.53 1.87
C ALA A 10 -10.89 34.82 2.66
N CYS A 11 -11.08 36.06 3.15
CA CYS A 11 -12.33 36.53 3.75
C CYS A 11 -12.37 38.07 3.70
N PRO A 12 -13.04 38.67 2.70
CA PRO A 12 -13.15 40.13 2.59
C PRO A 12 -13.86 40.76 3.80
N GLU A 13 -14.76 40.02 4.45
CA GLU A 13 -15.50 40.46 5.65
C GLU A 13 -14.57 40.75 6.84
N LEU A 14 -13.39 40.12 6.92
CA LEU A 14 -12.40 40.42 7.96
C LEU A 14 -11.72 41.79 7.76
N LEU A 15 -11.60 42.25 6.51
CA LEU A 15 -11.11 43.60 6.21
C LEU A 15 -12.17 44.62 6.61
N ASP A 16 -13.43 44.39 6.26
CA ASP A 16 -14.55 45.24 6.67
C ASP A 16 -14.63 45.36 8.19
N LEU A 17 -14.46 44.25 8.92
CA LEU A 17 -14.50 44.23 10.39
C LEU A 17 -13.32 44.99 11.02
N LYS A 18 -12.14 44.95 10.37
CA LYS A 18 -10.96 45.73 10.79
C LYS A 18 -11.16 47.23 10.57
N GLU A 19 -11.77 47.62 9.46
CA GLU A 19 -12.10 49.02 9.17
C GLU A 19 -13.14 49.55 10.15
N LEU A 20 -14.19 48.77 10.43
CA LEU A 20 -15.20 49.07 11.44
C LEU A 20 -14.59 49.19 12.84
N ALA A 21 -13.72 48.25 13.24
CA ALA A 21 -13.03 48.31 14.52
C ALA A 21 -12.15 49.58 14.65
N THR A 22 -11.52 50.00 13.55
CA THR A 22 -10.71 51.22 13.51
C THR A 22 -11.58 52.48 13.64
N TYR A 23 -12.78 52.48 13.05
CA TYR A 23 -13.76 53.56 13.21
C TYR A 23 -14.26 53.67 14.65
N PHE A 24 -14.65 52.56 15.29
CA PHE A 24 -15.14 52.55 16.67
C PHE A 24 -14.05 52.83 17.71
N ALA A 25 -12.77 52.65 17.38
CA ALA A 25 -11.65 52.97 18.26
C ALA A 25 -11.29 54.47 18.30
N GLN A 26 -11.95 55.32 17.51
CA GLN A 26 -11.68 56.77 17.46
C GLN A 26 -12.11 57.47 18.76
N ALA A 27 -11.30 58.42 19.24
CA ALA A 27 -11.55 59.15 20.50
C ALA A 27 -12.80 60.05 20.47
N LYS A 28 -13.30 60.40 19.27
CA LYS A 28 -14.60 61.01 19.02
C LYS A 28 -15.22 60.33 17.82
N VAL A 29 -16.33 59.64 18.03
CA VAL A 29 -17.12 59.05 16.95
C VAL A 29 -18.10 60.10 16.44
N ASP A 30 -18.23 60.21 15.13
CA ASP A 30 -19.20 61.11 14.50
C ASP A 30 -20.61 60.53 14.62
N ASP A 31 -21.43 61.15 15.48
CA ASP A 31 -22.82 60.71 15.76
C ASP A 31 -23.69 60.64 14.49
N GLN A 32 -23.35 61.39 13.43
CA GLN A 32 -24.10 61.33 12.17
C GLN A 32 -23.88 60.04 11.37
N ASN A 33 -22.74 59.37 11.56
CA ASN A 33 -22.37 58.15 10.82
C ASN A 33 -22.44 56.87 11.68
N LEU A 34 -22.67 57.00 12.98
CA LEU A 34 -22.69 55.87 13.92
C LEU A 34 -23.73 54.79 13.53
N LEU A 35 -24.94 55.20 13.15
CA LEU A 35 -26.01 54.29 12.75
C LEU A 35 -25.64 53.48 11.50
N GLU A 36 -25.05 54.11 10.48
CA GLU A 36 -24.64 53.43 9.26
C GLU A 36 -23.48 52.44 9.51
N GLN A 37 -22.55 52.78 10.40
CA GLN A 37 -21.43 51.90 10.74
C GLN A 37 -21.86 50.72 11.62
N LEU A 38 -22.85 50.92 12.49
CA LEU A 38 -23.49 49.83 13.24
C LEU A 38 -24.25 48.86 12.32
N ASP A 39 -24.98 49.38 11.33
CA ASP A 39 -25.68 48.54 10.34
C ASP A 39 -24.68 47.72 9.50
N LYS A 40 -23.61 48.35 9.01
CA LYS A 40 -22.50 47.66 8.33
C LYS A 40 -21.88 46.58 9.23
N PHE A 41 -21.65 46.87 10.50
CA PHE A 41 -21.13 45.88 11.45
C PHE A 41 -22.07 44.67 11.60
N LEU A 42 -23.38 44.89 11.74
CA LEU A 42 -24.36 43.80 11.87
C LEU A 42 -24.41 42.94 10.59
N VAL A 43 -24.36 43.57 9.41
CA VAL A 43 -24.31 42.86 8.13
C VAL A 43 -23.04 42.03 8.00
N THR A 44 -21.87 42.60 8.28
CA THR A 44 -20.59 41.90 8.22
C THR A 44 -20.51 40.75 9.24
N ALA A 45 -20.97 40.96 10.47
CA ALA A 45 -21.03 39.93 11.49
C ALA A 45 -21.98 38.77 11.10
N THR A 46 -23.12 39.09 10.49
CA THR A 46 -24.07 38.07 10.00
C THR A 46 -23.45 37.21 8.91
N LYS A 47 -22.75 37.82 7.94
CA LYS A 47 -22.03 37.10 6.88
C LYS A 47 -20.95 36.19 7.43
N ILE A 48 -20.17 36.66 8.41
CA ILE A 48 -19.14 35.84 9.06
C ILE A 48 -19.77 34.64 9.79
N ASN A 49 -20.87 34.86 10.50
CA ASN A 49 -21.59 33.77 11.18
C ASN A 49 -22.14 32.73 10.20
N GLN A 50 -22.66 33.16 9.04
CA GLN A 50 -23.08 32.25 7.97
C GLN A 50 -21.88 31.47 7.40
N GLY A 51 -20.78 32.15 7.12
CA GLY A 51 -19.55 31.49 6.63
C GLY A 51 -18.98 30.48 7.63
N LEU A 52 -19.09 30.74 8.94
CA LEU A 52 -18.71 29.80 9.99
C LEU A 52 -19.63 28.56 9.99
N GLN A 53 -20.94 28.73 9.83
CA GLN A 53 -21.87 27.62 9.72
C GLN A 53 -21.57 26.76 8.48
N GLU A 54 -21.35 27.39 7.32
CA GLU A 54 -20.97 26.69 6.09
C GLU A 54 -19.62 25.96 6.24
N TYR A 55 -18.67 26.56 6.95
CA TYR A 55 -17.39 25.93 7.26
C TYR A 55 -17.58 24.67 8.11
N GLU A 56 -18.38 24.73 9.18
CA GLU A 56 -18.67 23.58 10.03
C GLU A 56 -19.37 22.46 9.25
N GLU A 57 -20.36 22.80 8.42
CA GLU A 57 -21.02 21.83 7.55
C GLU A 57 -20.06 21.16 6.57
N ASN A 58 -19.20 21.95 5.92
CA ASN A 58 -18.22 21.44 4.97
C ASN A 58 -17.16 20.60 5.67
N HIS A 59 -16.72 21.00 6.86
CA HIS A 59 -15.81 20.23 7.69
C HIS A 59 -16.40 18.85 8.02
N ASN A 60 -17.67 18.82 8.43
CA ASN A 60 -18.38 17.57 8.71
C ASN A 60 -18.52 16.70 7.45
N LYS A 61 -18.87 17.28 6.29
CA LYS A 61 -18.93 16.55 5.01
C LYS A 61 -17.57 15.95 4.65
N VAL A 62 -16.49 16.72 4.78
CA VAL A 62 -15.11 16.25 4.51
C VAL A 62 -14.72 15.13 5.47
N ALA A 63 -15.08 15.23 6.76
CA ALA A 63 -14.80 14.19 7.75
C ALA A 63 -15.52 12.87 7.40
N VAL A 64 -16.78 12.93 6.97
CA VAL A 64 -17.54 11.76 6.51
C VAL A 64 -16.88 11.13 5.28
N ILE A 65 -16.57 11.93 4.26
CA ILE A 65 -15.90 11.46 3.03
C ILE A 65 -14.55 10.81 3.35
N ALA A 66 -13.76 11.41 4.24
CA ALA A 66 -12.48 10.85 4.67
C ALA A 66 -12.66 9.49 5.37
N GLY A 67 -13.72 9.34 6.17
CA GLY A 67 -14.10 8.07 6.78
C GLY A 67 -14.44 6.99 5.75
N GLU A 68 -15.30 7.31 4.79
CA GLU A 68 -15.69 6.40 3.70
C GLU A 68 -14.48 5.97 2.86
N ILE A 69 -13.59 6.90 2.50
CA ILE A 69 -12.36 6.60 1.75
C ILE A 69 -11.47 5.62 2.53
N ASN A 70 -11.31 5.82 3.84
CA ASN A 70 -10.50 4.92 4.67
C ASN A 70 -11.09 3.52 4.74
N GLN A 71 -12.42 3.40 4.87
CA GLN A 71 -13.11 2.11 4.83
C GLN A 71 -12.93 1.41 3.49
N LEU A 72 -13.08 2.14 2.38
CA LEU A 72 -12.85 1.60 1.03
C LEU A 72 -11.41 1.13 0.83
N ARG A 73 -10.42 1.89 1.31
CA ARG A 73 -9.00 1.49 1.26
C ARG A 73 -8.74 0.20 2.03
N GLN A 74 -9.36 0.04 3.20
CA GLN A 74 -9.23 -1.17 3.99
C GLN A 74 -9.90 -2.36 3.30
N SER A 75 -11.09 -2.17 2.74
CA SER A 75 -11.79 -3.20 1.95
C SER A 75 -10.96 -3.63 0.74
N LEU A 76 -10.39 -2.68 0.00
CA LEU A 76 -9.55 -2.97 -1.17
C LEU A 76 -8.33 -3.81 -0.77
N ARG A 77 -7.66 -3.46 0.33
CA ARG A 77 -6.52 -4.21 0.85
C ARG A 77 -6.88 -5.65 1.20
N ASN A 78 -8.06 -5.87 1.79
CA ASN A 78 -8.54 -7.20 2.13
C ASN A 78 -8.82 -8.03 0.86
N GLU A 79 -9.46 -7.44 -0.14
CA GLU A 79 -9.71 -8.09 -1.43
C GLU A 79 -8.41 -8.44 -2.16
N GLU A 80 -7.41 -7.56 -2.15
CA GLU A 80 -6.08 -7.83 -2.70
C GLU A 80 -5.38 -8.99 -1.99
N GLN A 81 -5.49 -9.08 -0.66
CA GLN A 81 -4.96 -10.19 0.11
C GLN A 81 -5.67 -11.50 -0.21
N MET A 82 -7.00 -11.48 -0.29
CA MET A 82 -7.79 -12.65 -0.68
C MET A 82 -7.47 -13.13 -2.08
N ARG A 83 -7.37 -12.21 -3.05
CA ARG A 83 -6.97 -12.53 -4.42
C ARG A 83 -5.58 -13.16 -4.45
N ASN A 84 -4.62 -12.60 -3.73
CA ASN A 84 -3.27 -13.18 -3.65
C ASN A 84 -3.30 -14.59 -3.05
N PHE A 85 -4.10 -14.82 -2.01
CA PHE A 85 -4.27 -16.15 -1.43
C PHE A 85 -4.82 -17.15 -2.45
N PHE A 86 -5.90 -16.82 -3.16
CA PHE A 86 -6.47 -17.71 -4.17
C PHE A 86 -5.51 -17.97 -5.33
N VAL A 87 -4.79 -16.95 -5.80
CA VAL A 87 -3.78 -17.13 -6.85
C VAL A 87 -2.68 -18.06 -6.38
N GLN A 88 -2.16 -17.90 -5.16
CA GLN A 88 -1.13 -18.79 -4.61
C GLN A 88 -1.65 -20.22 -4.43
N GLN A 89 -2.90 -20.37 -4.00
CA GLN A 89 -3.55 -21.67 -3.85
C GLN A 89 -3.64 -22.40 -5.20
N GLU A 90 -4.18 -21.75 -6.23
CA GLU A 90 -4.32 -22.36 -7.56
C GLU A 90 -2.97 -22.64 -8.22
N ARG A 91 -1.97 -21.78 -7.99
CA ARG A 91 -0.59 -22.02 -8.46
C ARG A 91 0.02 -23.25 -7.79
N SER A 92 -0.10 -23.35 -6.47
CA SER A 92 0.36 -24.51 -5.71
C SER A 92 -0.33 -25.79 -6.17
N ARG A 93 -1.65 -25.71 -6.40
CA ARG A 93 -2.44 -26.82 -6.93
C ARG A 93 -1.96 -27.25 -8.30
N PHE A 94 -1.80 -26.33 -9.24
CA PHE A 94 -1.29 -26.63 -10.58
C PHE A 94 0.10 -27.26 -10.54
N TYR A 95 0.99 -26.74 -9.69
CA TYR A 95 2.32 -27.30 -9.54
C TYR A 95 2.26 -28.73 -8.97
N ASN A 96 1.57 -28.95 -7.87
CA ASN A 96 1.55 -30.25 -7.18
C ASN A 96 0.76 -31.33 -7.94
N GLU A 97 -0.36 -30.98 -8.57
CA GLU A 97 -1.21 -31.94 -9.27
C GLU A 97 -0.74 -32.20 -10.70
N CYS A 98 -0.17 -31.21 -11.39
CA CYS A 98 0.18 -31.34 -12.81
C CYS A 98 1.69 -31.37 -13.06
N LEU A 99 2.45 -30.40 -12.55
CA LEU A 99 3.87 -30.25 -12.93
C LEU A 99 4.78 -31.22 -12.19
N LYS A 100 4.71 -31.26 -10.85
CA LYS A 100 5.58 -32.07 -9.99
C LYS A 100 5.58 -33.55 -10.38
N PRO A 101 4.44 -34.23 -10.56
CA PRO A 101 4.46 -35.65 -10.90
C PRO A 101 5.11 -35.95 -12.26
N ASN A 102 5.04 -35.00 -13.20
CA ASN A 102 5.67 -35.14 -14.51
C ASN A 102 7.17 -34.84 -14.46
N LEU A 103 7.59 -33.86 -13.68
CA LEU A 103 9.00 -33.56 -13.41
C LEU A 103 9.68 -34.73 -12.69
N ASP A 104 9.05 -35.27 -11.65
CA ASP A 104 9.56 -36.42 -10.91
C ASP A 104 9.75 -37.63 -11.84
N LYS A 105 8.78 -37.90 -12.74
CA LYS A 105 8.89 -38.96 -13.74
C LYS A 105 9.99 -38.71 -14.77
N LEU A 106 10.12 -37.47 -15.25
CA LEU A 106 11.13 -37.09 -16.23
C LEU A 106 12.54 -37.20 -15.64
N THR A 107 12.72 -36.74 -14.39
CA THR A 107 13.95 -36.88 -13.62
C THR A 107 14.32 -38.34 -13.43
N ALA A 108 13.38 -39.17 -12.95
CA ALA A 108 13.62 -40.60 -12.78
C ALA A 108 13.97 -41.31 -14.10
N THR A 109 13.36 -40.90 -15.22
CA THR A 109 13.67 -41.45 -16.55
C THR A 109 15.08 -41.06 -17.00
N LEU A 110 15.47 -39.81 -16.74
CA LEU A 110 16.80 -39.30 -17.04
C LEU A 110 17.85 -40.06 -16.22
N ASP A 111 17.68 -40.13 -14.90
CA ASP A 111 18.60 -40.84 -13.99
C ASP A 111 18.77 -42.32 -14.40
N SER A 112 17.68 -43.00 -14.76
CA SER A 112 17.73 -44.42 -15.21
C SER A 112 18.46 -44.63 -16.54
N SER A 113 18.73 -43.56 -17.27
CA SER A 113 19.38 -43.58 -18.58
C SER A 113 20.82 -43.08 -18.54
N GLU A 114 21.26 -42.48 -17.42
CA GLU A 114 22.61 -41.92 -17.24
C GLU A 114 23.70 -42.96 -17.55
N GLU A 115 23.60 -44.14 -16.95
CA GLU A 115 24.58 -45.22 -17.15
C GLU A 115 24.64 -45.71 -18.60
N LYS A 116 23.52 -45.64 -19.33
CA LYS A 116 23.44 -46.11 -20.73
C LYS A 116 24.16 -45.17 -21.70
N PHE A 117 24.31 -43.90 -21.33
CA PHE A 117 24.96 -42.88 -22.16
C PHE A 117 26.36 -42.52 -21.66
N ALA A 118 26.79 -43.03 -20.50
CA ALA A 118 28.08 -42.72 -19.89
C ALA A 118 29.31 -43.13 -20.71
N HIS A 119 29.16 -44.02 -21.70
CA HIS A 119 30.26 -44.65 -22.44
C HIS A 119 30.58 -43.97 -23.77
N ASP A 120 29.69 -43.10 -24.28
CA ASP A 120 29.88 -42.32 -25.51
C ASP A 120 29.89 -40.84 -25.15
N GLU A 121 31.00 -40.13 -25.42
CA GLU A 121 31.16 -38.72 -25.06
C GLU A 121 30.07 -37.82 -25.67
N ASN A 122 29.61 -38.10 -26.90
CA ASN A 122 28.58 -37.29 -27.55
C ASN A 122 27.21 -37.53 -26.91
N LEU A 123 26.90 -38.78 -26.57
CA LEU A 123 25.63 -39.10 -25.90
C LEU A 123 25.62 -38.58 -24.46
N LYS A 124 26.76 -38.64 -23.76
CA LYS A 124 26.94 -38.05 -22.43
C LYS A 124 26.76 -36.52 -22.46
N ALA A 125 27.37 -35.82 -23.41
CA ALA A 125 27.21 -34.38 -23.55
C ALA A 125 25.74 -33.98 -23.85
N ASN A 126 25.03 -34.76 -24.67
CA ASN A 126 23.61 -34.57 -24.92
C ASN A 126 22.77 -34.83 -23.66
N PHE A 127 23.11 -35.86 -22.89
CA PHE A 127 22.46 -36.18 -21.63
C PHE A 127 22.61 -35.05 -20.61
N ASP A 128 23.84 -34.55 -20.41
CA ASP A 128 24.16 -33.42 -19.54
C ASP A 128 23.40 -32.15 -19.98
N GLY A 129 23.27 -31.94 -21.30
CA GLY A 129 22.47 -30.85 -21.86
C GLY A 129 20.98 -30.95 -21.52
N ILE A 130 20.39 -32.14 -21.59
CA ILE A 130 19.00 -32.37 -21.21
C ILE A 130 18.80 -32.17 -19.70
N ALA A 131 19.72 -32.65 -18.87
CA ALA A 131 19.70 -32.42 -17.42
C ALA A 131 19.74 -30.94 -17.07
N LEU A 132 20.59 -30.17 -17.77
CA LEU A 132 20.69 -28.73 -17.60
C LEU A 132 19.39 -28.00 -18.01
N ILE A 133 18.74 -28.42 -19.09
CA ILE A 133 17.45 -27.87 -19.52
C ILE A 133 16.38 -28.14 -18.46
N LEU A 134 16.33 -29.35 -17.91
CA LEU A 134 15.37 -29.72 -16.87
C LEU A 134 15.55 -28.85 -15.62
N LYS A 135 16.80 -28.69 -15.17
CA LYS A 135 17.13 -27.81 -14.04
C LYS A 135 16.76 -26.34 -14.31
N SER A 136 17.06 -25.84 -15.50
CA SER A 136 16.67 -24.48 -15.91
C SER A 136 15.16 -24.30 -15.95
N PHE A 137 14.41 -25.32 -16.38
CA PHE A 137 12.96 -25.31 -16.34
C PHE A 137 12.43 -25.21 -14.91
N GLU A 138 12.98 -25.98 -13.96
CA GLU A 138 12.63 -25.90 -12.54
C GLU A 138 12.96 -24.53 -11.92
N ASP A 139 14.14 -23.97 -12.22
CA ASP A 139 14.54 -22.63 -11.79
C ASP A 139 13.58 -21.56 -12.33
N ASN A 140 13.12 -21.70 -13.58
CA ASN A 140 12.10 -20.81 -14.15
C ASN A 140 10.74 -20.97 -13.45
N LEU A 141 10.34 -22.18 -13.04
CA LEU A 141 9.12 -22.37 -12.25
C LEU A 141 9.22 -21.69 -10.87
N ILE A 142 10.41 -21.68 -10.25
CA ILE A 142 10.66 -20.93 -9.01
C ILE A 142 10.58 -19.42 -9.28
N GLY A 143 11.25 -18.94 -10.32
CA GLY A 143 11.24 -17.52 -10.71
C GLY A 143 9.85 -17.00 -11.04
N LEU A 144 8.99 -17.85 -11.62
CA LEU A 144 7.59 -17.52 -11.85
C LEU A 144 6.80 -17.50 -10.53
N GLY A 145 7.21 -18.26 -9.51
CA GLY A 145 6.50 -18.49 -8.25
C GLY A 145 5.53 -19.69 -8.30
N LEU A 146 5.72 -20.59 -9.25
CA LEU A 146 4.94 -21.83 -9.38
C LEU A 146 5.56 -22.96 -8.54
N HIS A 147 6.84 -22.88 -8.20
CA HIS A 147 7.53 -23.89 -7.42
C HIS A 147 8.08 -23.29 -6.12
N GLN A 148 7.94 -24.02 -5.01
CA GLN A 148 8.69 -23.72 -3.78
C GLN A 148 10.05 -24.40 -3.89
N LYS A 149 11.12 -23.60 -3.75
CA LYS A 149 12.48 -24.13 -3.68
C LYS A 149 12.51 -25.23 -2.59
N PRO A 150 13.01 -26.45 -2.87
CA PRO A 150 13.16 -27.44 -1.82
C PRO A 150 14.03 -26.83 -0.72
N GLU A 151 13.44 -26.63 0.46
CA GLU A 151 14.20 -26.31 1.65
C GLU A 151 15.14 -27.49 1.88
N ALA A 152 16.45 -27.21 1.83
CA ALA A 152 17.42 -28.16 2.32
C ALA A 152 17.01 -28.51 3.76
N PRO A 153 16.95 -29.79 4.14
CA PRO A 153 16.58 -30.14 5.50
C PRO A 153 17.54 -29.42 6.43
N GLU A 154 17.00 -28.54 7.28
CA GLU A 154 17.75 -27.95 8.37
C GLU A 154 18.37 -29.11 9.13
N ALA A 155 19.71 -29.21 9.09
CA ALA A 155 20.42 -30.13 9.92
C ALA A 155 20.01 -29.83 11.36
N GLU A 156 19.29 -30.77 11.98
CA GLU A 156 18.95 -30.75 13.39
C GLU A 156 20.24 -30.45 14.17
N ALA A 157 20.39 -29.20 14.59
CA ALA A 157 21.37 -28.82 15.57
C ALA A 157 20.91 -29.46 16.87
N VAL A 158 21.49 -30.62 17.18
CA VAL A 158 21.42 -31.26 18.49
C VAL A 158 21.87 -30.24 19.52
N GLU A 159 20.90 -29.58 20.14
CA GLU A 159 21.10 -28.70 21.28
C GLU A 159 21.42 -29.60 22.48
N ASN A 160 22.71 -29.87 22.69
CA ASN A 160 23.21 -30.43 23.94
C ASN A 160 22.90 -29.46 25.08
N THR A 161 21.72 -29.60 25.67
CA THR A 161 21.43 -29.09 27.02
C THR A 161 22.10 -30.02 28.03
N ALA A 162 23.40 -29.80 28.22
CA ALA A 162 24.07 -30.18 29.45
C ALA A 162 23.55 -29.25 30.56
N THR A 163 22.44 -29.64 31.18
CA THR A 163 22.00 -29.07 32.46
C THR A 163 22.48 -30.00 33.56
N GLU A 164 23.31 -29.43 34.44
CA GLU A 164 23.74 -30.00 35.71
C GLU A 164 22.54 -30.47 36.53
N GLU A 165 22.58 -31.69 37.06
CA GLU A 165 21.79 -32.07 38.21
C GLU A 165 22.69 -32.77 39.24
N LYS A 166 23.09 -32.00 40.26
CA LYS A 166 23.54 -32.50 41.55
C LYS A 166 22.32 -32.50 42.49
N ALA A 167 21.93 -33.68 42.94
CA ALA A 167 21.21 -34.05 44.17
C ALA A 167 20.69 -35.48 43.93
N GLU A 168 20.99 -36.53 44.69
CA GLU A 168 21.26 -36.74 46.12
C GLU A 168 22.37 -37.78 46.32
#